data_AF-B7KH92-F1
#
_entry.id   AF-B7KH92-F1
#
_cell.length_a   1.000
_cell.length_b   1.000
_cell.length_c   1.000
_cell.angle_alpha   90.00
_cell.angle_beta   90.00
_cell.angle_gamma   90.00
#
_symmetry.space_group_name_H-M   'P 1'
#
loop_
_entity.id
_entity.type
_entity.pdbx_description
1 polymer ?
#
loop_
_entity_poly.entity_id
_entity_poly.type
_entity_poly.pdbx_seq_one_letter_code
_entity_poly.pdbx_strand_id
1 'polypeptide(L)'
;MTSNLISKNLYDRDFNLWVLETINQLKKGDFKTVDIDHLVEELEGLSRRDKRELKSRLRVLIAHLLKRRYVSNSDYYRGWDLTIREQRRELENLLQQSPSLKSYFLDIFSEVCQEALIECQDSYLYTQFPNECPFTADIDSILSEIFWEEEIPKNSQNQDLFEEIEIAEGVTTKLNANSAQTKALKRITSPINNDEWIVVDEVGQEIDMDTVKEKFKQRGYKSKISDPQTSTTGK
;
A
#
# COMPACT_ATOMS: atom_id res chain seq x y z
N MET A 1 19.43 -47.39 31.56
CA MET A 1 20.43 -46.30 31.57
C MET A 1 21.04 -46.05 30.19
N THR A 2 21.22 -47.07 29.34
CA THR A 2 21.77 -46.93 27.98
C THR A 2 20.87 -46.22 26.97
N SER A 3 19.54 -46.37 27.07
CA SER A 3 18.58 -45.74 26.14
C SER A 3 18.60 -44.20 26.19
N ASN A 4 18.66 -43.63 27.39
CA ASN A 4 18.66 -42.16 27.59
C ASN A 4 19.97 -41.48 27.13
N LEU A 5 21.10 -42.21 27.14
CA LEU A 5 22.37 -41.69 26.60
C LEU A 5 22.39 -41.70 25.06
N ILE A 6 21.69 -42.65 24.42
CA ILE A 6 21.60 -42.73 22.96
C ILE A 6 20.66 -41.64 22.41
N SER A 7 19.55 -41.34 23.10
CA SER A 7 18.63 -40.27 22.69
C SER A 7 19.27 -38.88 22.78
N LYS A 8 20.02 -38.60 23.86
CA LYS A 8 20.77 -37.34 24.00
C LYS A 8 21.79 -37.15 22.88
N ASN A 9 22.43 -38.23 22.44
CA ASN A 9 23.38 -38.18 21.33
C ASN A 9 22.71 -37.94 19.96
N LEU A 10 21.44 -38.35 19.81
CA LEU A 10 20.69 -38.19 18.56
C LEU A 10 20.20 -36.75 18.39
N TYR A 11 19.79 -36.09 19.47
CA TYR A 11 19.37 -34.68 19.48
C TYR A 11 20.43 -33.77 18.83
N ASP A 12 21.69 -33.88 19.26
CA ASP A 12 22.80 -33.05 18.75
C ASP A 12 23.23 -33.41 17.31
N ARG A 13 23.03 -34.67 16.89
CA ARG A 13 23.57 -35.20 15.62
C ARG A 13 22.58 -35.14 14.47
N ASP A 14 21.31 -35.42 14.74
CA ASP A 14 20.23 -35.42 13.77
C ASP A 14 18.92 -35.06 14.47
N PHE A 15 18.72 -33.76 14.64
CA PHE A 15 17.55 -33.19 15.28
C PHE A 15 16.23 -33.66 14.65
N ASN A 16 16.18 -33.81 13.33
CA ASN A 16 14.96 -34.23 12.65
C ASN A 16 14.61 -35.68 13.02
N LEU A 17 15.60 -36.57 12.97
CA LEU A 17 15.40 -37.96 13.39
C LEU A 17 15.03 -38.07 14.87
N TRP A 18 15.62 -37.23 15.73
CA TRP A 18 15.25 -37.13 17.14
C TRP A 18 13.77 -36.73 17.32
N VAL A 19 13.29 -35.72 16.58
CA VAL A 19 11.87 -35.28 16.62
C VAL A 19 10.94 -36.43 16.21
N LEU A 20 11.24 -37.09 15.08
CA LEU A 20 10.40 -38.19 14.57
C LEU A 20 10.31 -39.36 15.55
N GLU A 21 11.44 -39.73 16.15
CA GLU A 21 11.50 -40.82 17.12
C GLU A 21 10.81 -40.44 18.44
N THR A 22 10.97 -39.20 18.90
CA THR A 22 10.25 -38.68 20.07
C THR A 22 8.74 -38.71 19.88
N ILE A 23 8.24 -38.31 18.70
CA ILE A 23 6.81 -38.40 18.35
C ILE A 23 6.34 -39.86 18.34
N ASN A 24 7.15 -40.78 17.80
CA ASN A 24 6.84 -42.21 17.75
C ASN A 24 6.71 -42.82 19.17
N GLN A 25 7.63 -42.47 20.06
CA GLN A 25 7.63 -42.91 21.45
C GLN A 25 6.39 -42.39 22.21
N LEU A 26 6.07 -41.10 22.05
CA LEU A 26 4.88 -40.49 22.64
C LEU A 26 3.59 -41.16 22.14
N LYS A 27 3.48 -41.44 20.83
CA LYS A 27 2.30 -42.13 20.25
C LYS A 27 2.12 -43.55 20.76
N LYS A 28 3.22 -44.25 21.08
CA LYS A 28 3.21 -45.61 21.63
C LYS A 28 3.00 -45.65 23.15
N GLY A 29 3.01 -44.48 23.82
CA GLY A 29 2.95 -44.39 25.27
C GLY A 29 4.23 -44.84 25.97
N ASP A 30 5.36 -44.92 25.26
CA ASP A 30 6.65 -45.30 25.85
C ASP A 30 7.35 -44.10 26.48
N PHE A 31 6.76 -43.55 27.54
CA PHE A 31 7.29 -42.37 28.23
C PHE A 31 8.64 -42.62 28.92
N LYS A 32 9.07 -43.88 29.08
CA LYS A 32 10.32 -44.23 29.76
C LYS A 32 11.54 -44.00 28.89
N THR A 33 11.38 -44.00 27.57
CA THR A 33 12.47 -43.82 26.61
C THR A 33 12.57 -42.40 26.07
N VAL A 34 11.53 -41.57 26.30
CA VAL A 34 11.51 -40.19 25.85
C VAL A 34 12.61 -39.40 26.55
N ASP A 35 13.35 -38.62 25.76
CA ASP A 35 14.30 -37.64 26.25
C ASP A 35 13.56 -36.40 26.77
N ILE A 36 13.08 -36.49 28.00
CA ILE A 36 12.22 -35.45 28.61
C ILE A 36 12.96 -34.12 28.73
N ASP A 37 14.27 -34.12 29.00
CA ASP A 37 15.05 -32.89 29.19
C ASP A 37 15.03 -32.04 27.89
N HIS A 38 15.42 -32.64 26.77
CA HIS A 38 15.43 -31.95 25.47
C HIS A 38 14.01 -31.67 24.96
N LEU A 39 13.03 -32.53 25.24
CA LEU A 39 11.62 -32.25 24.89
C LEU A 39 11.11 -31.00 25.62
N VAL A 40 11.38 -30.87 26.91
CA VAL A 40 10.99 -29.67 27.68
C VAL A 40 11.71 -28.44 27.13
N GLU A 41 13.01 -28.53 26.86
CA GLU A 41 13.78 -27.44 26.27
C GLU A 41 13.17 -26.96 24.95
N GLU A 42 12.80 -27.87 24.05
CA GLU A 42 12.17 -27.53 22.78
C GLU A 42 10.79 -26.89 22.96
N LEU A 43 9.97 -27.42 23.88
CA LEU A 43 8.65 -26.85 24.17
C LEU A 43 8.73 -25.45 24.79
N GLU A 44 9.69 -25.22 25.71
CA GLU A 44 9.98 -23.88 26.22
C GLU A 44 10.53 -22.96 25.12
N GLY A 45 11.37 -23.51 24.24
CA GLY A 45 11.94 -22.85 23.09
C GLY A 45 10.90 -22.36 22.08
N LEU A 46 9.84 -23.14 21.84
CA LEU A 46 8.73 -22.76 20.95
C LEU A 46 8.05 -21.48 21.45
N SER A 47 7.65 -21.43 22.73
CA SER A 47 7.03 -20.24 23.32
C SER A 47 7.94 -19.01 23.24
N ARG A 48 9.25 -19.18 23.47
CA ARG A 48 10.23 -18.09 23.34
C ARG A 48 10.44 -17.65 21.89
N ARG A 49 10.33 -18.56 20.91
CA ARG A 49 10.46 -18.24 19.49
C ARG A 49 9.30 -17.37 19.03
N ASP A 50 8.07 -17.78 19.31
CA ASP A 50 6.87 -17.03 18.90
C ASP A 50 6.83 -15.64 19.53
N LYS A 51 7.21 -15.51 20.81
CA LYS A 51 7.33 -14.21 21.48
C LYS A 51 8.37 -13.31 20.82
N ARG A 52 9.56 -13.84 20.48
CA ARG A 52 10.60 -13.08 19.78
C ARG A 52 10.15 -12.65 18.39
N GLU A 53 9.47 -13.53 17.67
CA GLU A 53 8.91 -13.23 16.35
C GLU A 53 7.87 -12.11 16.45
N LEU A 54 6.93 -12.20 17.40
CA LEU A 54 5.94 -11.16 17.67
C LEU A 54 6.62 -9.80 17.94
N LYS A 55 7.58 -9.75 18.89
CA LYS A 55 8.30 -8.51 19.22
C LYS A 55 8.97 -7.92 17.97
N SER A 56 9.68 -8.76 17.21
CA SER A 56 10.38 -8.33 16.00
C SER A 56 9.43 -7.76 14.94
N ARG A 57 8.35 -8.47 14.63
CA ARG A 57 7.36 -8.05 13.63
C ARG A 57 6.63 -6.78 14.05
N LEU A 58 6.25 -6.68 15.33
CA LEU A 58 5.62 -5.49 15.88
C LEU A 58 6.53 -4.27 15.79
N ARG A 59 7.82 -4.40 16.14
CA ARG A 59 8.81 -3.31 16.01
C ARG A 59 8.91 -2.83 14.57
N VAL A 60 9.04 -3.76 13.61
CA VAL A 60 9.13 -3.43 12.18
C VAL A 60 7.85 -2.75 11.69
N LEU A 61 6.68 -3.26 12.09
CA LEU A 61 5.39 -2.65 11.75
C LEU A 61 5.33 -1.20 12.25
N ILE A 62 5.55 -0.97 13.55
CA ILE A 62 5.46 0.37 14.14
C ILE A 62 6.45 1.32 13.48
N ALA A 63 7.70 0.90 13.25
CA ALA A 63 8.69 1.73 12.57
C ALA A 63 8.21 2.16 11.16
N HIS A 64 7.58 1.27 10.40
CA HIS A 64 7.05 1.62 9.08
C HIS A 64 5.79 2.47 9.15
N LEU A 65 4.92 2.25 10.14
CA LEU A 65 3.77 3.15 10.39
C LEU A 65 4.24 4.57 10.71
N LEU A 66 5.27 4.73 11.55
CA LEU A 66 5.90 6.02 11.86
C LEU A 66 6.51 6.67 10.61
N LYS A 67 7.32 5.92 9.85
CA LYS A 67 7.91 6.41 8.59
C LYS A 67 6.82 6.90 7.65
N ARG A 68 5.77 6.09 7.46
CA ARG A 68 4.68 6.41 6.56
C ARG A 68 3.87 7.63 6.99
N ARG A 69 3.72 7.84 8.30
CA ARG A 69 2.98 8.97 8.89
C ARG A 69 3.75 10.29 8.88
N TYR A 70 5.06 10.26 9.08
CA TYR A 70 5.84 11.49 9.34
C TYR A 70 6.88 11.82 8.27
N VAL A 71 7.40 10.82 7.55
CA VAL A 71 8.45 11.05 6.56
C VAL A 71 7.84 11.37 5.21
N SER A 72 7.90 12.63 4.80
CA SER A 72 7.41 13.09 3.49
C SER A 72 8.36 12.70 2.36
N ASN A 73 8.28 11.46 1.88
CA ASN A 73 9.04 11.00 0.72
C ASN A 73 8.27 9.94 -0.09
N SER A 74 7.63 10.40 -1.17
CA SER A 74 6.74 9.58 -2.00
C SER A 74 7.42 8.38 -2.67
N ASP A 75 8.72 8.44 -2.91
CA ASP A 75 9.44 7.37 -3.61
C ASP A 75 9.50 6.07 -2.77
N TYR A 76 9.41 6.20 -1.44
CA TYR A 76 9.48 5.06 -0.52
C TYR A 76 8.11 4.53 -0.08
N TYR A 77 7.03 5.29 -0.26
CA TYR A 77 5.70 4.94 0.25
C TYR A 77 5.25 3.55 -0.18
N ARG A 78 5.39 3.22 -1.46
CA ARG A 78 5.01 1.89 -1.97
C ARG A 78 5.75 0.76 -1.24
N GLY A 79 7.04 0.93 -0.97
CA GLY A 79 7.85 -0.05 -0.26
C GLY A 79 7.40 -0.19 1.19
N TRP A 80 7.15 0.92 1.88
CA TRP A 80 6.66 0.89 3.25
C TRP A 80 5.26 0.30 3.37
N ASP A 81 4.35 0.63 2.45
CA ASP A 81 2.99 0.10 2.41
C ASP A 81 2.98 -1.42 2.15
N LEU A 82 3.94 -1.93 1.38
CA LEU A 82 4.14 -3.37 1.22
C LEU A 82 4.61 -4.02 2.52
N THR A 83 5.61 -3.42 3.18
CA THR A 83 6.12 -3.92 4.47
C THR A 83 5.04 -3.90 5.55
N ILE A 84 4.25 -2.83 5.65
CA ILE A 84 3.15 -2.70 6.61
C ILE A 84 2.13 -3.83 6.40
N ARG A 85 1.68 -4.05 5.16
CA ARG A 85 0.74 -5.14 4.85
C ARG A 85 1.30 -6.52 5.19
N GLU A 86 2.56 -6.76 4.88
CA GLU A 86 3.24 -8.01 5.20
C GLU A 86 3.29 -8.23 6.72
N GLN A 87 3.77 -7.24 7.50
CA GLN A 87 3.87 -7.40 8.95
C GLN A 87 2.51 -7.56 9.62
N ARG A 88 1.48 -6.86 9.13
CA ARG A 88 0.09 -7.02 9.60
C ARG A 88 -0.41 -8.44 9.39
N ARG A 89 -0.31 -8.96 8.15
CA ARG A 89 -0.74 -10.32 7.82
C ARG A 89 -0.02 -11.36 8.69
N GLU A 90 1.29 -11.22 8.86
CA GLU A 90 2.07 -12.19 9.62
C GLU A 90 1.79 -12.11 11.13
N LEU A 91 1.55 -10.91 11.68
CA LEU A 91 1.10 -10.76 13.06
C LEU A 91 -0.31 -11.32 13.27
N GLU A 92 -1.24 -11.09 12.34
CA GLU A 92 -2.57 -11.69 12.38
C GLU A 92 -2.50 -13.22 12.39
N ASN A 93 -1.71 -13.81 11.48
CA ASN A 93 -1.50 -15.25 11.43
C ASN A 93 -0.94 -15.79 12.76
N LEU A 94 0.07 -15.11 13.32
CA LEU A 94 0.69 -15.51 14.59
C LEU A 94 -0.32 -15.46 15.75
N LEU A 95 -1.12 -14.40 15.83
CA LEU A 95 -2.15 -14.22 16.88
C LEU A 95 -3.35 -15.17 16.69
N GLN A 96 -3.65 -15.58 15.45
CA GLN A 96 -4.68 -16.59 15.17
C GLN A 96 -4.22 -17.99 15.58
N GLN A 97 -2.96 -18.34 15.29
CA GLN A 97 -2.38 -19.62 15.69
C GLN A 97 -2.21 -19.74 17.20
N SER A 98 -1.82 -18.63 17.85
CA SER A 98 -1.57 -18.57 19.30
C SER A 98 -2.29 -17.38 19.95
N PRO A 99 -3.60 -17.47 20.22
CA PRO A 99 -4.38 -16.37 20.82
C PRO A 99 -3.85 -15.87 22.16
N SER A 100 -3.15 -16.73 22.92
CA SER A 100 -2.49 -16.37 24.17
C SER A 100 -1.36 -15.34 24.00
N LEU A 101 -0.84 -15.13 22.78
CA LEU A 101 0.15 -14.09 22.51
C LEU A 101 -0.43 -12.68 22.52
N LYS A 102 -1.76 -12.52 22.50
CA LYS A 102 -2.40 -11.20 22.60
C LYS A 102 -2.05 -10.49 23.91
N SER A 103 -1.97 -11.20 25.03
CA SER A 103 -1.54 -10.57 26.30
C SER A 103 -0.09 -10.10 26.21
N TYR A 104 0.80 -10.94 25.67
CA TYR A 104 2.20 -10.57 25.47
C TYR A 104 2.38 -9.38 24.53
N PHE A 105 1.57 -9.29 23.46
CA PHE A 105 1.54 -8.12 22.58
C PHE A 105 1.28 -6.84 23.39
N LEU A 106 0.24 -6.85 24.24
CA LEU A 106 -0.13 -5.70 25.07
C LEU A 106 0.97 -5.34 26.08
N ASP A 107 1.57 -6.35 26.70
CA ASP A 107 2.62 -6.17 27.70
C ASP A 107 3.85 -5.46 27.14
N ILE A 108 4.26 -5.80 25.91
CA ILE A 108 5.47 -5.25 25.29
C ILE A 108 5.22 -4.02 24.42
N PHE A 109 3.95 -3.68 24.14
CA PHE A 109 3.61 -2.71 23.11
C PHE A 109 4.30 -1.36 23.36
N SER A 110 4.18 -0.83 24.57
CA SER A 110 4.74 0.48 24.93
C SER A 110 6.26 0.55 24.72
N GLU A 111 6.98 -0.47 25.20
CA GLU A 111 8.43 -0.58 25.02
C GLU A 111 8.80 -0.62 23.52
N VAL A 112 8.14 -1.50 22.75
CA VAL A 112 8.42 -1.68 21.32
C VAL A 112 8.07 -0.42 20.51
N CYS A 113 6.99 0.26 20.87
CA CYS A 113 6.56 1.49 20.20
C CYS A 113 7.61 2.59 20.39
N GLN A 114 8.11 2.73 21.62
CA GLN A 114 9.15 3.72 21.92
C GLN A 114 10.50 3.36 21.29
N GLU A 115 10.90 2.09 21.31
CA GLU A 115 12.11 1.61 20.62
C GLU A 115 12.07 1.97 19.12
N ALA A 116 10.94 1.69 18.45
CA ALA A 116 10.76 1.98 17.03
C ALA A 116 10.73 3.50 16.73
N LEU A 117 10.21 4.31 17.66
CA LEU A 117 10.23 5.77 17.55
C LEU A 117 11.65 6.33 17.59
N ILE A 118 12.45 5.88 18.56
CA ILE A 118 13.85 6.30 18.70
C ILE A 118 14.63 5.91 17.45
N GLU A 119 14.46 4.68 16.95
CA GLU A 119 15.11 4.23 15.70
C GLU A 119 14.74 5.12 14.50
N CYS A 120 13.49 5.57 14.41
CA CYS A 120 13.05 6.48 13.35
C CYS A 120 13.64 7.89 13.51
N GLN A 121 13.67 8.42 14.74
CA GLN A 121 14.27 9.72 15.06
C GLN A 121 15.76 9.75 14.68
N ASP A 122 16.50 8.69 15.01
CA ASP A 122 17.93 8.56 14.69
C ASP A 122 18.18 8.41 13.18
N SER A 123 17.26 7.76 12.45
CA SER A 123 17.40 7.50 11.01
C SER A 123 16.99 8.68 10.13
N TYR A 124 16.08 9.56 10.61
CA TYR A 124 15.48 10.63 9.83
C TYR A 124 15.60 11.98 10.54
N LEU A 125 16.84 12.48 10.67
CA LEU A 125 17.21 13.69 11.42
C LEU A 125 16.47 14.98 11.01
N TYR A 126 15.92 15.03 9.79
CA TYR A 126 15.18 16.19 9.27
C TYR A 126 13.66 16.03 9.35
N THR A 127 13.16 14.91 9.86
CA THR A 127 11.73 14.65 10.04
C THR A 127 11.34 14.96 11.48
N GLN A 128 10.22 15.67 11.67
CA GLN A 128 9.69 15.96 12.99
C GLN A 128 8.81 14.80 13.47
N PHE A 129 9.36 13.97 14.35
CA PHE A 129 8.59 12.96 15.08
C PHE A 129 8.10 13.51 16.42
N PRO A 130 7.00 12.97 16.97
CA PRO A 130 6.60 13.26 18.34
C PRO A 130 7.62 12.73 19.35
N ASN A 131 7.57 13.23 20.59
CA ASN A 131 8.42 12.74 21.69
C ASN A 131 7.93 11.40 22.26
N GLU A 132 6.64 11.12 22.12
CA GLU A 132 5.99 9.88 22.56
C GLU A 132 5.34 9.18 21.37
N CYS A 133 5.28 7.85 21.42
CA CYS A 133 4.69 7.07 20.34
C CYS A 133 3.19 7.41 20.18
N PRO A 134 2.71 7.74 18.97
CA PRO A 134 1.35 8.22 18.76
C PRO A 134 0.30 7.09 18.66
N PHE A 135 0.73 5.84 18.76
CA PHE A 135 -0.13 4.68 18.60
C PHE A 135 -0.50 4.07 19.94
N THR A 136 -1.70 3.52 20.03
CA THR A 136 -2.19 2.81 21.21
C THR A 136 -1.95 1.31 21.06
N ALA A 137 -1.95 0.58 22.19
CA ALA A 137 -1.80 -0.87 22.20
C ALA A 137 -3.04 -1.64 21.68
N ASP A 138 -3.96 -0.95 21.00
CA ASP A 138 -5.13 -1.58 20.40
C ASP A 138 -4.69 -2.44 19.20
N ILE A 139 -4.88 -3.75 19.33
CA ILE A 139 -4.44 -4.72 18.33
C ILE A 139 -5.16 -4.49 16.99
N ASP A 140 -6.47 -4.28 17.02
CA ASP A 140 -7.26 -4.17 15.78
C ASP A 140 -6.91 -2.87 15.05
N SER A 141 -6.73 -1.76 15.78
CA SER A 141 -6.25 -0.49 15.24
C SER A 141 -4.88 -0.65 14.58
N ILE A 142 -3.88 -1.20 15.28
CA ILE A 142 -2.53 -1.38 14.76
C ILE A 142 -2.50 -2.28 13.52
N LEU A 143 -3.35 -3.31 13.48
CA LEU A 143 -3.37 -4.27 12.38
C LEU A 143 -4.20 -3.83 11.18
N SER A 144 -5.11 -2.86 11.32
CA SER A 144 -6.03 -2.51 10.24
C SER A 144 -6.05 -1.03 9.83
N GLU A 145 -5.87 -0.10 10.77
CA GLU A 145 -6.10 1.32 10.52
C GLU A 145 -5.06 1.93 9.58
N ILE A 146 -5.45 2.99 8.89
CA ILE A 146 -4.54 3.80 8.10
C ILE A 146 -4.18 5.02 8.95
N PHE A 147 -2.89 5.21 9.22
CA PHE A 147 -2.40 6.25 10.14
C PHE A 147 -1.80 7.48 9.45
N TRP A 148 -1.94 7.57 8.13
CA TRP A 148 -1.47 8.68 7.31
C TRP A 148 -2.62 9.19 6.45
N GLU A 149 -2.54 10.44 6.02
CA GLU A 149 -3.47 10.96 5.02
C GLU A 149 -3.22 10.22 3.71
N GLU A 150 -4.28 9.62 3.13
CA GLU A 150 -4.19 9.12 1.77
C GLU A 150 -3.90 10.33 0.87
N GLU A 151 -2.71 10.38 0.26
CA GLU A 151 -2.54 11.18 -0.93
C GLU A 151 -3.56 10.64 -1.93
N ILE A 152 -4.66 11.36 -2.12
CA ILE A 152 -5.65 11.09 -3.13
C ILE A 152 -4.86 10.78 -4.40
N PRO A 153 -4.97 9.56 -4.97
CA PRO A 153 -4.26 9.22 -6.18
C PRO A 153 -4.41 10.38 -7.17
N LYS A 154 -3.34 10.81 -7.84
CA LYS A 154 -3.43 11.88 -8.85
C LYS A 154 -4.47 11.58 -9.96
N ASN A 155 -4.98 10.35 -10.03
CA ASN A 155 -6.12 9.95 -10.86
C ASN A 155 -7.51 10.12 -10.24
N SER A 156 -7.65 10.30 -8.92
CA SER A 156 -8.91 10.64 -8.23
C SER A 156 -9.07 12.15 -7.97
N GLN A 157 -8.06 12.97 -8.26
CA GLN A 157 -8.24 14.42 -8.48
C GLN A 157 -8.66 14.79 -9.91
N ASN A 158 -9.09 13.80 -10.71
CA ASN A 158 -9.98 14.06 -11.84
C ASN A 158 -11.45 14.01 -11.43
N GLN A 159 -11.75 14.27 -10.15
CA GLN A 159 -13.11 14.51 -9.69
C GLN A 159 -13.46 15.98 -10.01
N ASP A 160 -13.99 16.16 -11.22
CA ASP A 160 -15.00 17.18 -11.52
C ASP A 160 -14.68 18.64 -11.16
N LEU A 161 -13.48 19.12 -11.51
CA LEU A 161 -13.30 20.56 -11.77
C LEU A 161 -13.98 20.88 -13.10
N PHE A 162 -15.30 21.11 -13.09
CA PHE A 162 -16.01 21.65 -14.24
C PHE A 162 -15.81 23.17 -14.30
N GLU A 163 -15.32 23.65 -15.43
CA GLU A 163 -15.24 25.07 -15.74
C GLU A 163 -16.34 25.46 -16.72
N GLU A 164 -16.93 26.64 -16.53
CA GLU A 164 -17.78 27.26 -17.55
C GLU A 164 -16.89 27.90 -18.61
N ILE A 165 -17.04 27.46 -19.85
CA ILE A 165 -16.28 27.96 -20.99
C ILE A 165 -17.26 28.55 -21.97
N GLU A 166 -17.02 29.81 -22.34
CA GLU A 166 -17.73 30.48 -23.43
C GLU A 166 -17.23 29.91 -24.76
N ILE A 167 -18.15 29.31 -25.52
CA ILE A 167 -17.87 28.65 -26.80
C ILE A 167 -18.33 29.47 -28.01
N ALA A 168 -19.18 30.47 -27.77
CA ALA A 168 -19.61 31.50 -28.69
C ALA A 168 -20.09 32.70 -27.86
N GLU A 169 -20.21 33.89 -28.46
CA GLU A 169 -20.66 35.11 -27.78
C GLU A 169 -21.97 34.86 -26.99
N GLY A 170 -21.88 34.92 -25.66
CA GLY A 170 -23.00 34.71 -24.74
C GLY A 170 -23.42 33.25 -24.49
N VAL A 171 -22.71 32.25 -25.04
CA VAL A 171 -23.04 30.82 -24.87
C VAL A 171 -21.94 30.08 -24.12
N THR A 172 -22.27 29.59 -22.92
CA THR A 172 -21.33 28.83 -22.06
C THR A 172 -21.70 27.36 -21.91
N THR A 173 -20.70 26.51 -21.66
CA THR A 173 -20.89 25.09 -21.33
C THR A 173 -19.98 24.67 -20.18
N LYS A 174 -20.47 23.74 -19.34
CA LYS A 174 -19.71 23.18 -18.20
C LYS A 174 -18.96 21.94 -18.65
N LEU A 175 -17.63 22.02 -18.66
CA LEU A 175 -16.78 20.90 -19.08
C LEU A 175 -15.66 20.66 -18.08
N ASN A 176 -15.27 19.40 -17.93
CA ASN A 176 -14.16 19.02 -17.05
C ASN A 176 -12.87 19.72 -17.53
N ALA A 177 -12.28 20.56 -16.69
CA ALA A 177 -11.15 21.45 -16.96
C ALA A 177 -9.92 20.73 -17.52
N ASN A 178 -9.74 19.46 -17.15
CA ASN A 178 -8.58 18.67 -17.51
C ASN A 178 -8.80 17.79 -18.75
N SER A 179 -10.03 17.69 -19.24
CA SER A 179 -10.37 16.87 -20.40
C SER A 179 -9.68 17.38 -21.68
N ALA A 180 -9.40 16.45 -22.60
CA ALA A 180 -8.86 16.79 -23.91
C ALA A 180 -9.82 17.72 -24.68
N GLN A 181 -11.14 17.57 -24.48
CA GLN A 181 -12.18 18.41 -25.06
C GLN A 181 -12.10 19.85 -24.56
N THR A 182 -11.98 20.08 -23.26
CA THR A 182 -11.81 21.41 -22.67
C THR A 182 -10.52 22.09 -23.14
N LYS A 183 -9.41 21.35 -23.19
CA LYS A 183 -8.14 21.87 -23.69
C LYS A 183 -8.20 22.20 -25.18
N ALA A 184 -8.99 21.47 -25.97
CA ALA A 184 -9.22 21.78 -27.37
C ALA A 184 -10.13 23.01 -27.53
N LEU A 185 -11.24 23.07 -26.78
CA LEU A 185 -12.19 24.19 -26.83
C LEU A 185 -11.53 25.50 -26.38
N LYS A 186 -10.78 25.53 -25.27
CA LYS A 186 -10.02 26.73 -24.87
C LYS A 186 -9.05 27.23 -25.93
N ARG A 187 -8.48 26.33 -26.75
CA ARG A 187 -7.58 26.72 -27.86
C ARG A 187 -8.33 27.29 -29.06
N ILE A 188 -9.61 26.92 -29.23
CA ILE A 188 -10.49 27.45 -30.27
C ILE A 188 -11.11 28.77 -29.80
N THR A 189 -11.44 28.88 -28.51
CA THR A 189 -12.17 30.02 -27.93
C THR A 189 -11.29 31.10 -27.31
N SER A 190 -9.99 30.84 -27.13
CA SER A 190 -9.00 31.88 -26.81
C SER A 190 -8.15 32.15 -28.05
N PRO A 191 -8.53 33.14 -28.88
CA PRO A 191 -7.79 33.44 -30.09
C PRO A 191 -6.41 34.02 -29.74
N ILE A 192 -5.37 33.59 -30.45
CA ILE A 192 -3.99 34.09 -30.29
C ILE A 192 -3.88 35.55 -30.82
N ASN A 193 -4.85 35.99 -31.62
CA ASN A 193 -5.01 37.36 -32.11
C ASN A 193 -6.51 37.67 -32.25
N ASN A 194 -6.94 38.84 -31.78
CA ASN A 194 -8.34 39.19 -31.52
C ASN A 194 -9.33 39.12 -32.72
N ASP A 195 -8.87 38.93 -33.95
CA ASP A 195 -9.69 39.15 -35.16
C ASP A 195 -9.84 37.92 -36.09
N GLU A 196 -9.46 36.70 -35.69
CA GLU A 196 -9.66 35.50 -36.53
C GLU A 196 -10.32 34.34 -35.79
N TRP A 197 -11.60 34.51 -35.46
CA TRP A 197 -12.47 33.38 -35.12
C TRP A 197 -12.78 32.55 -36.36
N ILE A 198 -12.83 31.22 -36.21
CA ILE A 198 -13.49 30.37 -37.20
C ILE A 198 -14.98 30.48 -36.90
N VAL A 199 -15.68 31.35 -37.62
CA VAL A 199 -17.12 31.52 -37.48
C VAL A 199 -17.80 30.34 -38.18
N VAL A 200 -18.63 29.61 -37.45
CA VAL A 200 -19.59 28.64 -38.00
C VAL A 200 -20.92 29.37 -37.96
N ASP A 201 -21.34 29.93 -39.10
CA ASP A 201 -22.41 30.93 -39.13
C ASP A 201 -23.77 30.37 -38.70
N GLU A 202 -24.04 29.06 -38.88
CA GLU A 202 -25.32 28.46 -38.50
C GLU A 202 -25.23 27.02 -37.97
N VAL A 203 -26.05 26.70 -36.96
CA VAL A 203 -26.19 25.35 -36.40
C VAL A 203 -26.80 24.43 -37.47
N GLY A 204 -26.02 23.46 -37.95
CA GLY A 204 -26.42 22.51 -39.00
C GLY A 204 -25.75 22.74 -40.35
N GLN A 205 -24.92 23.76 -40.49
CA GLN A 205 -24.11 23.95 -41.69
C GLN A 205 -23.00 22.90 -41.78
N GLU A 206 -22.89 22.24 -42.93
CA GLU A 206 -21.85 21.24 -43.18
C GLU A 206 -20.50 21.95 -43.30
N ILE A 207 -19.58 21.64 -42.39
CA ILE A 207 -18.26 22.27 -42.34
C ILE A 207 -17.35 21.57 -43.34
N ASP A 208 -16.77 22.32 -44.26
CA ASP A 208 -15.69 21.82 -45.12
C ASP A 208 -14.45 21.52 -44.27
N MET A 209 -14.33 20.25 -43.90
CA MET A 209 -13.26 19.74 -43.06
C MET A 209 -11.88 19.87 -43.71
N ASP A 210 -11.79 19.96 -45.04
CA ASP A 210 -10.49 20.11 -45.72
C ASP A 210 -9.99 21.55 -45.62
N THR A 211 -10.89 22.54 -45.75
CA THR A 211 -10.57 23.96 -45.49
C THR A 211 -10.12 24.17 -44.03
N VAL A 212 -10.79 23.51 -43.08
CA VAL A 212 -10.40 23.57 -41.66
C VAL A 212 -9.03 22.93 -41.43
N LYS A 213 -8.79 21.72 -41.96
CA LYS A 213 -7.51 21.02 -41.85
C LYS A 213 -6.35 21.84 -42.42
N GLU A 214 -6.53 22.48 -43.57
CA GLU A 214 -5.50 23.30 -44.20
C GLU A 214 -5.13 24.53 -43.35
N LYS A 215 -6.12 25.22 -42.76
CA LYS A 215 -5.86 26.32 -41.81
C LYS A 215 -5.10 25.84 -40.55
N PHE A 216 -5.44 24.67 -40.01
CA PHE A 216 -4.69 24.07 -38.89
C PHE A 216 -3.24 23.74 -39.26
N LYS A 217 -3.03 23.23 -40.48
CA LYS A 217 -1.70 22.87 -41.00
C LYS A 217 -0.82 24.10 -41.21
N GLN A 218 -1.37 25.18 -41.78
CA GLN A 218 -0.66 26.47 -41.94
C GLN A 218 -0.23 27.07 -40.59
N ARG A 219 -0.99 26.79 -39.52
CA ARG A 219 -0.67 27.22 -38.16
C ARG A 219 0.23 26.25 -37.38
N GLY A 220 0.81 25.25 -38.06
CA GLY A 220 1.84 24.36 -37.49
C GLY A 220 1.31 23.18 -36.66
N TYR A 221 -0.01 22.94 -36.66
CA TYR A 221 -0.60 21.82 -35.93
C TYR A 221 -0.55 20.53 -36.77
N LYS A 222 -0.06 19.43 -36.17
CA LYS A 222 -0.08 18.10 -36.80
C LYS A 222 -1.48 17.50 -36.64
N SER A 223 -2.24 17.35 -37.72
CA SER A 223 -3.57 16.73 -37.66
C SER A 223 -3.46 15.22 -37.37
N LYS A 224 -3.93 14.78 -36.21
CA LYS A 224 -4.42 13.41 -36.01
C LYS A 224 -5.92 13.50 -35.82
N ILE A 225 -6.66 13.59 -36.92
CA ILE A 225 -8.11 13.44 -36.91
C ILE A 225 -8.38 12.18 -37.71
N SER A 226 -8.78 11.11 -37.02
CA SER A 226 -9.37 9.93 -37.65
C SER A 226 -10.77 10.29 -38.13
N ASP A 227 -11.12 9.88 -39.34
CA ASP A 227 -12.47 10.10 -39.89
C ASP A 227 -13.54 9.59 -38.92
N PRO A 228 -14.62 10.35 -38.69
CA PRO A 228 -15.69 9.92 -37.80
C PRO A 228 -16.33 8.67 -38.40
N GLN A 229 -16.17 7.53 -37.70
CA GLN A 229 -16.94 6.33 -37.99
C GLN A 229 -18.42 6.67 -37.80
N THR A 230 -19.17 6.66 -38.90
CA THR A 230 -20.63 6.77 -38.89
C THR A 230 -21.21 5.56 -38.16
N SER A 231 -21.51 5.71 -36.87
CA SER A 231 -22.32 4.73 -36.15
C SER A 231 -23.77 4.87 -36.60
N THR A 232 -24.18 4.00 -37.51
CA THR A 232 -25.58 3.70 -37.81
C THR A 232 -26.30 3.30 -36.52
N THR A 233 -27.27 4.11 -36.11
CA THR A 233 -28.25 3.81 -35.07
C THR A 233 -29.16 2.68 -35.53
N GLY A 234 -29.07 1.54 -34.85
CA GLY A 234 -30.10 0.50 -34.89
C GLY A 234 -31.15 0.79 -33.83
N LYS A 235 -32.30 1.29 -34.26
CA LYS A 235 -33.66 0.83 -33.92
C LYS A 235 -34.69 1.64 -34.68
#